data_AF-A0A349HDF4-F1
#
_entry.id   AF-A0A349HDF4-F1
#
_cell.length_a   1.000
_cell.length_b   1.000
_cell.length_c   1.000
_cell.angle_alpha   90.00
_cell.angle_beta   90.00
_cell.angle_gamma   90.00
#
_symmetry.space_group_name_H-M   'P 1'
#
loop_
_entity.id
_entity.type
_entity.pdbx_description
1 polymer ?
#
loop_
_entity_poly.entity_id
_entity_poly.type
_entity_poly.pdbx_seq_one_letter_code
_entity_poly.pdbx_strand_id
1 'polypeptide(L)'
;DVYKRQVFILFALITALLYLFYEDRHRTRAMGGFALLAISGAVAFLLWYTLDRQAHHIQPLIPALQSYWMKIHVPANFIGYGAFALAAMLGVAYLLRVAVEARQPTGLLARVLPPLELLDDVMYKAIALGFAAFTIATILGALWAAEAWGGYWSWDPKETWALIVWLNYAAWLHLRLTKGWRGAPMAWWAVIGLFVTLFAFLGVNMFLSGLHSYGTL
;
A
#
# COMPACT_ATOMS: atom_id res chain seq x y z
N ASP A 1 14.75 -11.64 -11.28
CA ASP A 1 14.40 -12.29 -9.99
C ASP A 1 14.90 -11.64 -8.70
N VAL A 2 16.13 -11.13 -8.62
CA VAL A 2 16.62 -10.47 -7.39
C VAL A 2 15.82 -9.21 -7.06
N TYR A 3 15.52 -8.36 -8.06
CA TYR A 3 14.78 -7.11 -7.88
C TYR A 3 13.32 -7.31 -7.44
N LYS A 4 12.64 -8.32 -7.99
CA LYS A 4 11.26 -8.67 -7.58
C LYS A 4 11.23 -9.08 -6.10
N ARG A 5 12.19 -9.89 -5.64
CA ARG A 5 12.33 -10.23 -4.21
C ARG A 5 12.64 -9.01 -3.35
N GLN A 6 13.54 -8.13 -3.79
CA GLN A 6 13.90 -6.91 -3.05
C GLN A 6 12.69 -5.98 -2.84
N VAL A 7 11.81 -5.89 -3.83
CA VAL A 7 10.58 -5.10 -3.79
C VAL A 7 9.62 -5.59 -2.69
N PHE A 8 9.35 -6.90 -2.62
CA PHE A 8 8.47 -7.44 -1.58
C PHE A 8 9.11 -7.39 -0.18
N ILE A 9 10.43 -7.55 -0.09
CA ILE A 9 11.18 -7.36 1.15
C ILE A 9 11.07 -5.90 1.62
N LEU A 10 11.24 -4.94 0.71
CA LEU A 10 11.14 -3.52 1.04
C LEU A 10 9.73 -3.15 1.50
N PHE A 11 8.68 -3.68 0.84
CA PHE A 11 7.30 -3.53 1.28
C PHE A 11 7.09 -4.08 2.70
N ALA A 12 7.57 -5.30 2.98
CA ALA A 12 7.45 -5.92 4.29
C ALA A 12 8.18 -5.12 5.37
N LEU A 13 9.42 -4.68 5.10
CA LEU A 13 10.23 -3.88 6.01
C LEU A 13 9.57 -2.53 6.31
N ILE A 14 9.11 -1.81 5.29
CA ILE A 14 8.45 -0.52 5.49
C ILE A 14 7.15 -0.68 6.27
N THR A 15 6.34 -1.68 5.94
CA THR A 15 5.10 -1.97 6.68
C THR A 15 5.39 -2.29 8.14
N ALA A 16 6.43 -3.08 8.41
CA ALA A 16 6.88 -3.40 9.76
C ALA A 16 7.40 -2.16 10.50
N LEU A 17 8.21 -1.32 9.86
CA LEU A 17 8.74 -0.09 10.47
C LEU A 17 7.62 0.91 10.79
N LEU A 18 6.65 1.08 9.89
CA LEU A 18 5.48 1.92 10.14
C LEU A 18 4.66 1.38 11.31
N TYR A 19 4.43 0.06 11.35
CA TYR A 19 3.78 -0.58 12.48
C TYR A 19 4.53 -0.32 13.79
N LEU A 20 5.84 -0.58 13.84
CA LEU A 20 6.66 -0.40 15.04
C LEU A 20 6.68 1.06 15.50
N PHE A 21 6.70 2.01 14.57
CA PHE A 21 6.59 3.44 14.87
C PHE A 21 5.26 3.77 15.58
N TYR A 22 4.13 3.25 15.08
CA TYR A 22 2.84 3.47 15.72
C TYR A 22 2.67 2.66 17.02
N GLU A 23 3.26 1.46 17.11
CA GLU A 23 3.28 0.67 18.34
C GLU A 23 4.05 1.42 19.44
N ASP A 24 5.24 1.93 19.17
CA ASP A 24 6.05 2.67 20.13
C ASP A 24 5.29 3.91 20.65
N ARG A 25 4.61 4.62 19.75
CA ARG A 25 3.88 5.84 20.08
C ARG A 25 2.56 5.60 20.81
N HIS A 26 1.85 4.51 20.51
CA HIS A 26 0.52 4.22 21.06
C HIS A 26 0.47 3.02 22.02
N ARG A 27 1.61 2.37 22.26
CA ARG A 27 1.82 1.22 23.16
C ARG A 27 0.80 0.08 22.99
N THR A 28 0.31 -0.12 21.76
CA THR A 28 -0.76 -1.09 21.48
C THR A 28 -0.26 -2.21 20.57
N ARG A 29 0.19 -3.30 21.19
CA ARG A 29 0.74 -4.48 20.48
C ARG A 29 -0.29 -5.20 19.60
N ALA A 30 -1.58 -5.09 19.92
CA ALA A 30 -2.63 -5.78 19.20
C ALA A 30 -2.74 -5.36 17.72
N MET A 31 -2.26 -4.16 17.36
CA MET A 31 -2.16 -3.72 15.96
C MET A 31 -1.19 -4.60 15.15
N GLY A 32 -0.21 -5.24 15.81
CA GLY A 32 0.80 -6.07 15.17
C GLY A 32 0.23 -7.31 14.50
N GLY A 33 -0.82 -7.90 15.07
CA GLY A 33 -1.51 -9.04 14.44
C GLY A 33 -2.05 -8.68 13.05
N PHE A 34 -2.62 -7.49 12.91
CA PHE A 34 -3.16 -7.00 11.64
C PHE A 34 -2.06 -6.59 10.65
N ALA A 35 -1.00 -5.91 11.14
CA ALA A 35 0.16 -5.58 10.29
C ALA A 35 0.86 -6.85 9.77
N LEU A 36 0.96 -7.89 10.60
CA LEU A 36 1.51 -9.19 10.22
C LEU A 36 0.67 -9.90 9.15
N LEU A 37 -0.64 -9.68 9.09
CA LEU A 37 -1.46 -10.24 8.01
C LEU A 37 -1.08 -9.66 6.64
N ALA A 38 -0.86 -8.35 6.56
CA ALA A 38 -0.37 -7.72 5.32
C ALA A 38 1.02 -8.23 4.92
N ILE A 39 1.95 -8.33 5.89
CA ILE A 39 3.30 -8.85 5.66
C ILE A 39 3.25 -10.31 5.21
N SER A 40 2.47 -11.15 5.90
CA SER A 40 2.32 -12.57 5.58
C SER A 40 1.69 -12.78 4.22
N GLY A 41 0.70 -11.94 3.83
CA GLY A 41 0.12 -11.96 2.50
C GLY A 41 1.15 -11.65 1.41
N ALA A 42 2.01 -10.65 1.63
CA ALA A 42 3.09 -10.32 0.71
C ALA A 42 4.14 -11.45 0.62
N VAL A 43 4.50 -12.07 1.74
CA VAL A 43 5.41 -13.23 1.77
C VAL A 43 4.80 -14.45 1.07
N ALA A 44 3.53 -14.76 1.33
CA ALA A 44 2.83 -15.86 0.69
C ALA A 44 2.73 -15.66 -0.83
N PHE A 45 2.43 -14.44 -1.28
CA PHE A 45 2.45 -14.11 -2.70
C PHE A 45 3.85 -14.29 -3.30
N LEU A 46 4.90 -13.85 -2.60
CA LEU A 46 6.28 -14.02 -3.06
C LEU A 46 6.63 -15.51 -3.21
N LEU A 47 6.28 -16.33 -2.21
CA LEU A 47 6.52 -17.77 -2.24
C LEU A 47 5.77 -18.44 -3.40
N TRP A 48 4.48 -18.15 -3.55
CA TRP A 48 3.68 -18.64 -4.68
C TRP A 48 4.31 -18.24 -6.03
N TYR A 49 4.67 -16.97 -6.19
CA TYR A 49 5.28 -16.47 -7.42
C TYR A 49 6.60 -17.19 -7.74
N THR A 50 7.44 -17.43 -6.74
CA THR A 50 8.73 -18.12 -6.93
C THR A 50 8.58 -19.60 -7.27
N LEU A 51 7.58 -20.28 -6.71
CA LEU A 51 7.38 -21.72 -6.90
C LEU A 51 6.67 -22.03 -8.22
N ASP A 52 5.68 -21.22 -8.60
CA ASP A 52 4.82 -21.47 -9.76
C ASP A 52 5.44 -20.97 -11.07
N ARG A 53 6.07 -19.78 -11.06
CA ARG A 53 6.54 -19.12 -12.30
C ARG A 53 7.98 -19.45 -12.70
N GLN A 54 8.66 -20.36 -12.00
CA GLN A 54 10.08 -20.75 -12.23
C GLN A 54 10.98 -19.55 -12.54
N ALA A 55 10.80 -18.45 -11.80
CA ALA A 55 11.47 -17.19 -12.02
C ALA A 55 12.92 -17.30 -11.50
N HIS A 56 13.78 -17.97 -12.29
CA HIS A 56 15.21 -18.20 -12.01
C HIS A 56 16.14 -17.43 -12.97
N HIS A 57 15.61 -16.76 -14.00
CA HIS A 57 16.41 -16.02 -14.97
C HIS A 57 16.51 -14.53 -14.62
N ILE A 58 17.73 -14.11 -14.26
CA ILE A 58 18.08 -12.72 -13.99
C ILE A 58 18.14 -11.96 -15.32
N GLN A 59 17.07 -11.26 -15.68
CA GLN A 59 17.15 -10.24 -16.73
C GLN A 59 17.76 -8.95 -16.16
N PRO A 60 18.74 -8.34 -16.83
CA PRO A 60 19.29 -7.05 -16.42
C PRO A 60 18.20 -5.97 -16.53
N LEU A 61 18.26 -4.95 -15.67
CA LEU A 61 17.36 -3.81 -15.79
C LEU A 61 17.65 -3.11 -17.12
N ILE A 62 16.58 -2.71 -17.79
CA ILE A 62 16.68 -1.88 -18.98
C ILE A 62 17.37 -0.56 -18.59
N PRO A 63 18.29 -0.04 -19.42
CA PRO A 63 19.08 1.15 -19.08
C PRO A 63 18.25 2.35 -18.57
N ALA A 64 17.03 2.53 -19.08
CA ALA A 64 16.11 3.58 -18.63
C ALA A 64 15.78 3.53 -17.12
N LEU A 65 15.81 2.34 -16.49
CA LEU A 65 15.54 2.17 -15.06
C LEU A 65 16.76 2.48 -14.17
N GLN A 66 17.96 2.64 -14.75
CA GLN A 66 19.19 3.01 -14.04
C GLN A 66 19.32 4.53 -13.86
N SER A 67 18.26 5.19 -13.36
CA SER A 67 18.19 6.65 -13.20
C SER A 67 18.16 7.06 -11.72
N TYR A 68 18.64 8.28 -11.43
CA TYR A 68 18.55 8.89 -10.10
C TYR A 68 17.09 9.04 -9.64
N TRP A 69 16.17 9.40 -10.54
CA TRP A 69 14.75 9.51 -10.24
C TRP A 69 14.18 8.21 -9.71
N MET A 70 14.57 7.09 -10.33
CA MET A 70 14.05 5.77 -9.98
C MET A 70 14.55 5.28 -8.61
N LYS A 71 15.76 5.69 -8.21
CA LYS A 71 16.31 5.40 -6.86
C LYS A 71 15.49 6.02 -5.73
N ILE A 72 14.77 7.12 -5.98
CA ILE A 72 13.94 7.82 -4.98
C ILE A 72 12.46 7.47 -5.17
N HIS A 73 11.99 7.41 -6.42
CA HIS A 73 10.64 7.05 -6.79
C HIS A 73 10.21 5.70 -6.20
N VAL A 74 11.08 4.69 -6.30
CA VAL A 74 10.76 3.33 -5.85
C VAL A 74 10.56 3.27 -4.33
N PRO A 75 11.50 3.72 -3.47
CA PRO A 75 11.26 3.80 -2.02
C PRO A 75 10.04 4.64 -1.63
N ALA A 76 9.82 5.78 -2.28
CA ALA A 76 8.65 6.64 -2.00
C ALA A 76 7.33 5.91 -2.27
N ASN A 77 7.23 5.14 -3.35
CA ASN A 77 6.08 4.28 -3.61
C ASN A 77 5.87 3.25 -2.50
N PHE A 78 6.93 2.59 -2.02
CA PHE A 78 6.77 1.58 -0.97
C PHE A 78 6.39 2.17 0.38
N ILE A 79 6.81 3.38 0.71
CA ILE A 79 6.29 4.13 1.86
C ILE A 79 4.78 4.34 1.69
N GLY A 80 4.34 4.76 0.49
CA GLY A 80 2.93 4.85 0.12
C GLY A 80 2.17 3.53 0.33
N TYR A 81 2.61 2.47 -0.33
CA TYR A 81 1.94 1.17 -0.31
C TYR A 81 1.93 0.53 1.08
N GLY A 82 3.03 0.61 1.82
CA GLY A 82 3.09 0.08 3.19
C GLY A 82 2.13 0.82 4.12
N ALA A 83 2.04 2.14 3.98
CA ALA A 83 1.11 2.94 4.78
C ALA A 83 -0.36 2.66 4.42
N PHE A 84 -0.68 2.51 3.13
CA PHE A 84 -2.02 2.12 2.67
C PHE A 84 -2.41 0.70 3.11
N ALA A 85 -1.47 -0.25 3.07
CA ALA A 85 -1.68 -1.60 3.57
C ALA A 85 -1.93 -1.61 5.08
N LEU A 86 -1.13 -0.87 5.84
CA LEU A 86 -1.35 -0.71 7.28
C LEU A 86 -2.73 -0.11 7.57
N ALA A 87 -3.10 0.96 6.88
CA ALA A 87 -4.41 1.59 7.04
C ALA A 87 -5.57 0.63 6.75
N ALA A 88 -5.48 -0.17 5.69
CA ALA A 88 -6.48 -1.17 5.36
C ALA A 88 -6.59 -2.26 6.43
N MET A 89 -5.45 -2.74 6.96
CA MET A 89 -5.42 -3.73 8.04
C MET A 89 -6.02 -3.18 9.34
N LEU A 90 -5.78 -1.90 9.64
CA LEU A 90 -6.46 -1.22 10.76
C LEU A 90 -7.95 -0.99 10.47
N GLY A 91 -8.35 -0.79 9.22
CA GLY A 91 -9.75 -0.79 8.79
C GLY A 91 -10.43 -2.13 9.03
N VAL A 92 -9.77 -3.25 8.73
CA VAL A 92 -10.25 -4.60 9.09
C VAL A 92 -10.38 -4.74 10.61
N ALA A 93 -9.38 -4.30 11.37
CA ALA A 93 -9.43 -4.30 12.84
C ALA A 93 -10.62 -3.49 13.38
N TYR A 94 -10.88 -2.33 12.78
CA TYR A 94 -12.00 -1.45 13.14
C TYR A 94 -13.34 -2.16 12.91
N LEU A 95 -13.53 -2.75 11.72
CA LEU A 95 -14.75 -3.46 11.37
C LEU A 95 -14.96 -4.70 12.25
N LEU A 96 -13.89 -5.43 12.55
CA LEU A 96 -13.93 -6.55 13.48
C LEU A 96 -14.32 -6.10 14.89
N ARG A 97 -13.74 -4.99 15.37
CA ARG A 97 -14.06 -4.40 16.67
C ARG A 97 -15.54 -4.04 16.77
N VAL A 98 -16.09 -3.35 15.77
CA VAL A 98 -17.52 -3.01 15.70
C VAL A 98 -18.40 -4.27 15.74
N ALA A 99 -18.05 -5.30 14.95
CA ALA A 99 -18.83 -6.53 14.91
C ALA A 99 -18.77 -7.33 16.23
N VAL A 100 -17.62 -7.32 16.89
CA VAL A 100 -17.41 -8.00 18.18
C VAL A 100 -18.16 -7.26 19.30
N GLU A 101 -18.07 -5.94 19.39
CA GLU A 101 -18.79 -5.15 20.41
C GLU A 101 -20.31 -5.29 20.30
N ALA A 102 -20.83 -5.36 19.07
CA ALA A 102 -22.27 -5.57 18.84
C ALA A 102 -22.76 -6.95 19.32
N ARG A 103 -21.90 -7.97 19.35
CA ARG A 103 -22.26 -9.35 19.72
C ARG A 103 -21.93 -9.70 21.17
N GLN A 104 -20.73 -9.35 21.62
CA GLN A 104 -20.18 -9.73 22.93
C GLN A 104 -19.32 -8.59 23.50
N PRO A 105 -19.93 -7.52 24.01
CA PRO A 105 -19.22 -6.32 24.46
C PRO A 105 -18.23 -6.59 25.61
N THR A 106 -18.47 -7.64 26.40
CA THR A 106 -17.60 -8.04 27.52
C THR A 106 -16.67 -9.21 27.19
N GLY A 107 -16.72 -9.75 25.96
CA GLY A 107 -15.93 -10.89 25.52
C GLY A 107 -14.43 -10.59 25.45
N LEU A 108 -13.60 -11.64 25.49
CA LEU A 108 -12.14 -11.51 25.48
C LEU A 108 -11.62 -10.73 24.26
N LEU A 109 -12.17 -10.98 23.07
CA LEU A 109 -11.81 -10.25 21.85
C LEU A 109 -12.13 -8.75 21.94
N ALA A 110 -13.24 -8.38 22.58
CA ALA A 110 -13.58 -6.98 22.86
C ALA A 110 -12.67 -6.33 23.92
N ARG A 111 -11.82 -7.09 24.61
CA ARG A 111 -10.81 -6.51 25.53
C ARG A 111 -9.44 -6.40 24.90
N VAL A 112 -9.12 -7.30 23.96
CA VAL A 112 -7.81 -7.37 23.31
C VAL A 112 -7.72 -6.43 22.11
N LEU A 113 -8.82 -6.22 21.37
CA LEU A 113 -8.81 -5.36 20.18
C LEU A 113 -8.57 -3.89 20.57
N PRO A 114 -7.79 -3.13 19.78
CA PRO A 114 -7.59 -1.71 20.03
C PRO A 114 -8.91 -0.91 20.06
N PRO A 115 -8.97 0.23 20.77
CA PRO A 115 -10.11 1.14 20.75
C PRO A 115 -10.41 1.67 19.34
N LEU A 116 -11.69 1.91 19.03
CA LEU A 116 -12.14 2.38 17.71
C LEU A 116 -11.52 3.74 17.36
N GLU A 117 -11.42 4.65 18.32
CA GLU A 117 -10.85 5.98 18.14
C GLU A 117 -9.37 5.91 17.76
N LEU A 118 -8.63 4.99 18.38
CA LEU A 118 -7.23 4.76 18.08
C LEU A 118 -7.06 4.20 16.67
N LEU A 119 -7.86 3.19 16.30
CA LEU A 119 -7.84 2.60 14.96
C LEU A 119 -8.16 3.64 13.87
N ASP A 120 -9.18 4.46 14.10
CA ASP A 120 -9.61 5.52 13.19
C ASP A 120 -8.54 6.64 13.05
N ASP A 121 -7.87 7.02 14.13
CA ASP A 121 -6.80 8.03 14.13
C ASP A 121 -5.53 7.53 13.42
N VAL A 122 -5.07 6.32 13.76
CA VAL A 122 -3.87 5.74 13.13
C VAL A 122 -4.12 5.43 11.65
N MET A 123 -5.32 4.96 11.29
CA MET A 123 -5.71 4.76 9.88
C MET A 123 -5.65 6.06 9.09
N TYR A 124 -6.18 7.16 9.63
CA TYR A 124 -6.08 8.48 9.00
C TYR A 124 -4.63 8.92 8.81
N LYS A 125 -3.80 8.82 9.86
CA LYS A 125 -2.38 9.21 9.80
C LYS A 125 -1.59 8.36 8.80
N ALA A 126 -1.86 7.06 8.75
CA ALA A 126 -1.25 6.16 7.78
C ALA A 126 -1.65 6.53 6.34
N ILE A 127 -2.94 6.79 6.06
CA ILE A 127 -3.37 7.24 4.73
C ILE A 127 -2.76 8.60 4.36
N ALA A 128 -2.72 9.55 5.29
CA ALA A 128 -2.12 10.86 5.05
C ALA A 128 -0.62 10.76 4.70
N LEU A 129 0.14 9.97 5.46
CA LEU A 129 1.55 9.69 5.18
C LEU A 129 1.72 9.00 3.82
N GLY A 130 0.90 7.96 3.57
CA GLY A 130 0.95 7.20 2.33
C GLY A 130 0.66 8.08 1.12
N PHE A 131 -0.35 8.95 1.21
CA PHE A 131 -0.72 9.90 0.16
C PHE A 131 0.37 10.92 -0.11
N ALA A 132 1.01 11.47 0.92
CA ALA A 132 2.12 12.39 0.76
C ALA A 132 3.31 11.73 0.04
N ALA A 133 3.71 10.54 0.50
CA ALA A 133 4.80 9.77 -0.11
C ALA A 133 4.47 9.36 -1.56
N PHE A 134 3.24 8.91 -1.80
CA PHE A 134 2.77 8.52 -3.13
C PHE A 134 2.68 9.71 -4.09
N THR A 135 2.30 10.90 -3.60
CA THR A 135 2.31 12.14 -4.40
C THR A 135 3.73 12.48 -4.86
N ILE A 136 4.71 12.42 -3.96
CA ILE A 136 6.12 12.61 -4.31
C ILE A 136 6.55 11.56 -5.33
N ALA A 137 6.17 10.29 -5.13
CA ALA A 137 6.48 9.22 -6.06
C ALA A 137 5.91 9.49 -7.46
N THR A 138 4.64 9.88 -7.58
CA THR A 138 4.00 10.22 -8.86
C THR A 138 4.71 11.36 -9.57
N ILE A 139 5.09 12.43 -8.87
CA ILE A 139 5.85 13.55 -9.44
C ILE A 139 7.22 13.07 -9.95
N LEU A 140 7.97 12.31 -9.15
CA LEU A 140 9.26 11.76 -9.54
C LEU A 140 9.14 10.79 -10.73
N GLY A 141 8.03 10.05 -10.81
CA GLY A 141 7.71 9.18 -11.94
C GLY A 141 7.51 9.98 -13.23
N ALA A 142 6.77 11.09 -13.17
CA ALA A 142 6.57 11.98 -14.32
C ALA A 142 7.88 12.65 -14.78
N LEU A 143 8.75 13.06 -13.83
CA LEU A 143 10.08 13.60 -14.17
C LEU A 143 10.95 12.56 -14.89
N TRP A 144 10.95 11.32 -14.39
CA TRP A 144 11.63 10.20 -15.05
C TRP A 144 11.03 9.91 -16.44
N ALA A 145 9.70 9.96 -16.57
CA ALA A 145 9.02 9.74 -17.85
C ALA A 145 9.46 10.77 -18.91
N ALA A 146 9.61 12.03 -18.51
CA ALA A 146 10.12 13.06 -19.44
C ALA A 146 11.53 12.74 -19.95
N GLU A 147 12.41 12.22 -19.10
CA GLU A 147 13.77 11.84 -19.48
C GLU A 147 13.82 10.57 -20.36
N ALA A 148 13.00 9.57 -20.04
CA ALA A 148 13.06 8.27 -20.73
C ALA A 148 12.22 8.21 -22.02
N TRP A 149 11.15 9.01 -22.14
CA TRP A 149 10.13 8.90 -23.19
C TRP A 149 9.89 10.23 -23.93
N GLY A 150 10.51 11.32 -23.47
CA GLY A 150 10.34 12.66 -24.04
C GLY A 150 9.06 13.39 -23.61
N GLY A 151 8.27 12.83 -22.69
CA GLY A 151 7.05 13.45 -22.16
C GLY A 151 6.75 13.04 -20.72
N TYR A 152 6.12 13.93 -19.94
CA TYR A 152 5.85 13.72 -18.50
C TYR A 152 4.76 12.68 -18.21
N TRP A 153 3.89 12.42 -19.18
CA TRP A 153 2.74 11.53 -19.05
C TRP A 153 2.30 11.06 -20.43
N SER A 154 2.00 9.78 -20.54
CA SER A 154 1.65 9.05 -21.75
C SER A 154 0.30 8.33 -21.66
N TRP A 155 -0.40 8.38 -20.52
CA TRP A 155 -1.66 7.67 -20.26
C TRP A 155 -1.54 6.15 -20.40
N ASP A 156 -0.33 5.61 -20.23
CA ASP A 156 -0.18 4.16 -20.21
C ASP A 156 -0.93 3.56 -19.00
N PRO A 157 -1.20 2.24 -19.00
CA PRO A 157 -1.92 1.62 -17.91
C PRO A 157 -1.31 1.86 -16.52
N LYS A 158 0.03 1.91 -16.37
CA LYS A 158 0.64 2.13 -15.05
C LYS A 158 0.42 3.54 -14.56
N GLU A 159 0.67 4.53 -15.42
CA GLU A 159 0.39 5.93 -15.14
C GLU A 159 -1.09 6.14 -14.80
N THR A 160 -2.00 5.63 -15.62
CA THR A 160 -3.44 5.75 -15.41
C THR A 160 -3.88 5.16 -14.07
N TRP A 161 -3.39 3.97 -13.71
CA TRP A 161 -3.72 3.35 -12.43
C TRP A 161 -3.04 4.04 -11.23
N ALA A 162 -1.85 4.61 -11.40
CA ALA A 162 -1.26 5.47 -10.38
C ALA A 162 -2.15 6.70 -10.11
N LEU A 163 -2.72 7.31 -11.15
CA LEU A 163 -3.68 8.41 -10.99
C LEU A 163 -4.97 7.95 -10.28
N ILE A 164 -5.50 6.77 -10.60
CA ILE A 164 -6.68 6.20 -9.92
C ILE A 164 -6.41 6.00 -8.43
N VAL A 165 -5.25 5.43 -8.07
CA VAL A 165 -4.84 5.27 -6.67
C VAL A 165 -4.73 6.63 -5.98
N TRP A 166 -4.10 7.60 -6.63
CA TRP A 166 -3.95 8.95 -6.10
C TRP A 166 -5.32 9.60 -5.84
N LEU A 167 -6.24 9.56 -6.81
CA LEU A 167 -7.59 10.10 -6.68
C LEU A 167 -8.41 9.39 -5.62
N ASN A 168 -8.28 8.06 -5.48
CA ASN A 168 -8.97 7.30 -4.44
C ASN A 168 -8.59 7.78 -3.04
N TYR A 169 -7.29 7.91 -2.73
CA TYR A 169 -6.86 8.36 -1.41
C TYR A 169 -7.00 9.87 -1.21
N ALA A 170 -6.90 10.67 -2.28
CA ALA A 170 -7.27 12.08 -2.25
C ALA A 170 -8.74 12.26 -1.86
N ALA A 171 -9.65 11.49 -2.47
CA ALA A 171 -11.09 11.54 -2.14
C ALA A 171 -11.35 11.08 -0.71
N TRP A 172 -10.69 10.01 -0.25
CA TRP A 172 -10.78 9.54 1.13
C TRP A 172 -10.37 10.65 2.12
N LEU A 173 -9.20 11.28 1.91
CA LEU A 173 -8.72 12.38 2.76
C LEU A 173 -9.60 13.63 2.64
N HIS A 174 -10.09 13.94 1.45
CA HIS A 174 -10.95 15.07 1.21
C HIS A 174 -12.23 14.96 2.04
N LEU A 175 -12.93 13.81 1.98
CA LEU A 175 -14.15 13.60 2.76
C LEU A 175 -13.89 13.55 4.27
N ARG A 176 -12.73 13.02 4.67
CA ARG A 176 -12.29 13.04 6.07
C ARG A 176 -12.14 14.46 6.60
N LEU A 177 -11.53 15.36 5.83
CA LEU A 177 -11.20 16.71 6.25
C LEU A 177 -12.35 17.70 6.08
N THR A 178 -13.14 17.59 5.01
CA THR A 178 -14.21 18.56 4.71
C THR A 178 -15.55 18.18 5.34
N LYS A 179 -15.90 16.89 5.33
CA LYS A 179 -17.18 16.39 5.85
C LYS A 179 -17.05 15.66 7.18
N GLY A 180 -15.83 15.52 7.71
CA GLY A 180 -15.58 14.85 8.98
C GLY A 180 -15.97 13.37 8.98
N TRP A 181 -15.96 12.69 7.82
CA TRP A 181 -16.36 11.29 7.74
C TRP A 181 -15.46 10.39 8.60
N ARG A 182 -16.06 9.53 9.42
CA ARG A 182 -15.34 8.57 10.29
C ARG A 182 -16.08 7.23 10.37
N GLY A 183 -15.41 6.27 11.01
CA GLY A 183 -16.01 5.00 11.39
C GLY A 183 -16.10 3.99 10.24
N ALA A 184 -17.10 3.10 10.31
CA ALA A 184 -17.20 1.93 9.44
C ALA A 184 -17.15 2.22 7.93
N PRO A 185 -17.80 3.29 7.39
CA PRO A 185 -17.69 3.62 5.97
C PRO A 185 -16.24 3.91 5.55
N MET A 186 -15.49 4.65 6.38
CA MET A 186 -14.10 5.00 6.10
C MET A 186 -13.17 3.79 6.23
N ALA A 187 -13.46 2.89 7.18
CA ALA A 187 -12.75 1.63 7.34
C ALA A 187 -12.94 0.70 6.12
N TRP A 188 -14.18 0.54 5.65
CA TRP A 188 -14.46 -0.21 4.40
C TRP A 188 -13.76 0.40 3.19
N TRP A 189 -13.78 1.73 3.06
CA TRP A 189 -13.09 2.40 1.97
C TRP A 189 -11.58 2.19 2.04
N ALA A 190 -10.96 2.23 3.23
CA ALA A 190 -9.54 1.94 3.38
C ALA A 190 -9.19 0.52 2.89
N VAL A 191 -10.05 -0.47 3.19
CA VAL A 191 -9.91 -1.85 2.71
C VAL A 191 -10.06 -1.93 1.18
N ILE A 192 -11.10 -1.33 0.61
CA ILE A 192 -11.32 -1.29 -0.85
C ILE A 192 -10.16 -0.58 -1.56
N GLY A 193 -9.66 0.52 -0.97
CA GLY A 193 -8.51 1.27 -1.48
C GLY A 193 -7.24 0.42 -1.59
N LEU A 194 -7.04 -0.53 -0.69
CA LEU A 194 -5.92 -1.48 -0.81
C LEU A 194 -6.08 -2.36 -2.06
N PHE A 195 -7.29 -2.82 -2.39
CA PHE A 195 -7.50 -3.59 -3.63
C PHE A 195 -7.24 -2.75 -4.89
N VAL A 196 -7.64 -1.47 -4.88
CA VAL A 196 -7.29 -0.52 -5.96
C VAL A 196 -5.77 -0.39 -6.10
N THR A 197 -5.06 -0.27 -4.97
CA THR A 197 -3.59 -0.18 -4.93
C THR A 197 -2.91 -1.47 -5.41
N LEU A 198 -3.42 -2.63 -4.98
CA LEU A 198 -2.90 -3.93 -5.40
C LEU A 198 -3.11 -4.16 -6.88
N PHE A 199 -4.24 -3.72 -7.45
CA PHE A 199 -4.46 -3.80 -8.89
C PHE A 199 -3.47 -2.91 -9.65
N ALA A 200 -3.23 -1.68 -9.19
CA ALA A 200 -2.22 -0.79 -9.80
C ALA A 200 -0.80 -1.41 -9.77
N PHE A 201 -0.44 -2.05 -8.66
CA PHE A 201 0.90 -2.60 -8.44
C PHE A 201 1.13 -3.98 -9.10
N LEU A 202 0.21 -4.94 -8.90
CA LEU A 202 0.28 -6.30 -9.48
C LEU A 202 -0.57 -6.42 -10.74
N GLY A 203 -1.84 -6.05 -10.65
CA GLY A 203 -2.85 -6.30 -11.68
C GLY A 203 -2.49 -5.72 -13.04
N VAL A 204 -1.98 -4.48 -13.09
CA VAL A 204 -1.54 -3.85 -14.34
C VAL A 204 -0.44 -4.67 -15.02
N ASN A 205 0.51 -5.21 -14.25
CA ASN A 205 1.60 -6.03 -14.81
C ASN A 205 1.14 -7.45 -15.22
N MET A 206 0.04 -7.95 -14.64
CA MET A 206 -0.48 -9.30 -14.94
C MET A 206 -1.48 -9.30 -16.10
N PHE A 207 -2.29 -8.24 -16.22
CA PHE A 207 -3.49 -8.24 -17.07
C PHE A 207 -3.45 -7.18 -18.17
N LEU A 208 -2.58 -6.18 -18.08
CA LEU A 208 -2.52 -5.07 -19.03
C LEU A 208 -1.12 -4.99 -19.68
N SER A 209 -1.07 -4.57 -20.93
CA SER A 209 0.18 -4.32 -21.65
C SER A 209 0.36 -2.81 -21.85
N GLY A 210 1.61 -2.35 -21.85
CA GLY A 210 1.90 -0.94 -22.02
C GLY A 210 3.39 -0.68 -22.12
N LEU A 211 3.71 0.60 -22.29
CA LEU A 211 5.05 1.17 -22.31
C LEU A 211 5.92 0.57 -21.16
N HIS A 212 5.39 0.45 -19.96
CA HIS A 212 6.09 -0.12 -18.81
C HIS A 212 6.12 -1.66 -18.71
N SER A 213 5.76 -2.38 -19.76
CA SER A 213 5.76 -3.86 -19.81
C SER A 213 7.17 -4.41 -20.03
N TYR A 214 8.08 -4.11 -19.10
CA TYR A 214 9.49 -4.52 -19.15
C TYR A 214 9.77 -5.84 -18.42
N GLY A 215 8.71 -6.61 -18.21
CA GLY A 215 8.75 -7.94 -17.64
C GLY A 215 7.31 -8.38 -17.47
N THR A 216 6.85 -9.27 -18.35
CA THR A 216 5.62 -10.02 -18.08
C THR A 216 5.80 -10.74 -16.75
N LEU A 217 4.79 -10.65 -15.89
CA LEU A 217 4.73 -11.46 -14.67
C LEU A 217 4.56 -12.92 -15.02
#